data_AF-A0A960DL22-F1
#
_entry.id   AF-A0A960DL22-F1
#
_cell.length_a   1.000
_cell.length_b   1.000
_cell.length_c   1.000
_cell.angle_alpha   90.00
_cell.angle_beta   90.00
_cell.angle_gamma   90.00
#
_symmetry.space_group_name_H-M   'P 1'
#
loop_
_entity.id
_entity.type
_entity.pdbx_description
1 polymer ?
#
loop_
_entity_poly.entity_id
_entity_poly.type
_entity_poly.pdbx_seq_one_letter_code
_entity_poly.pdbx_strand_id
1 'polypeptide(L)' 'MDIERRVANNPLGRAGVPDDIARVVVFACSDLSAYMTGSTLAVDAGSLAG' A
#
# COMPACT_ATOMS: atom_id res chain seq x y z
N MET A 1 15.79 12.15 5.19
CA MET A 1 14.95 11.03 5.64
C MET A 1 15.53 9.79 4.98
N ASP A 2 16.09 8.87 5.75
CA ASP A 2 16.88 7.77 5.20
C ASP A 2 15.96 6.64 4.72
N ILE A 3 15.97 6.38 3.41
CA ILE A 3 15.12 5.35 2.77
C ILE A 3 15.40 3.98 3.40
N GLU A 4 16.66 3.65 3.62
CA GLU A 4 17.10 2.38 4.21
C GLU A 4 16.47 2.16 5.60
N ARG A 5 16.42 3.20 6.44
CA ARG A 5 15.83 3.12 7.77
C ARG A 5 14.32 2.92 7.75
N ARG A 6 13.62 3.47 6.74
CA ARG A 6 12.19 3.22 6.54
C ARG A 6 11.91 1.80 6.03
N VAL A 7 12.78 1.27 5.18
CA VAL A 7 12.67 -0.10 4.66
C VAL A 7 12.89 -1.13 5.75
N ALA A 8 13.91 -0.93 6.59
CA ALA A 8 14.23 -1.84 7.69
C ALA A 8 13.11 -1.97 8.73
N ASN A 9 12.30 -0.92 8.90
CA ASN A 9 11.29 -0.85 9.94
C ASN A 9 9.87 -1.18 9.47
N ASN A 10 9.63 -1.33 8.16
CA ASN A 10 8.30 -1.71 7.70
C ASN A 10 8.10 -3.24 7.81
N PRO A 11 6.88 -3.70 8.15
CA PRO A 11 6.59 -5.13 8.30
C PRO A 11 6.94 -6.05 7.12
N LEU A 12 7.04 -5.53 5.89
CA LEU A 12 7.44 -6.33 4.72
C LEU A 12 8.95 -6.35 4.46
N GLY A 13 9.75 -5.58 5.18
CA GLY A 13 11.21 -5.54 5.09
C GLY A 13 11.76 -5.13 3.72
N ARG A 14 10.95 -4.46 2.88
CA ARG A 14 11.35 -4.05 1.52
C ARG A 14 10.83 -2.67 1.14
N ALA A 15 11.50 -2.05 0.18
CA ALA A 15 10.96 -0.86 -0.48
C ALA A 15 9.71 -1.24 -1.30
N GLY A 16 8.75 -0.31 -1.33
CA GLY A 16 7.64 -0.40 -2.27
C GLY A 16 8.13 -0.18 -3.70
N VAL A 17 7.47 -0.85 -4.64
CA VAL A 17 7.67 -0.64 -6.09
C VAL A 17 6.38 -0.09 -6.71
N PRO A 18 6.43 0.57 -7.88
CA PRO A 18 5.24 1.13 -8.52
C PRO A 18 4.08 0.12 -8.66
N ASP A 19 4.43 -1.15 -8.89
CA ASP A 19 3.48 -2.24 -9.08
C ASP A 19 2.67 -2.58 -7.81
N ASP A 20 3.17 -2.25 -6.61
CA ASP A 20 2.41 -2.41 -5.36
C ASP A 20 1.20 -1.47 -5.31
N ILE A 21 1.34 -0.26 -5.85
CA ILE A 21 0.24 0.71 -5.95
C ILE A 21 -0.68 0.32 -7.11
N ALA A 22 -0.12 -0.02 -8.27
CA ALA A 22 -0.88 -0.35 -9.47
C ALA A 22 -1.90 -1.47 -9.22
N ARG A 23 -1.50 -2.54 -8.52
CA ARG A 23 -2.40 -3.64 -8.16
C ARG A 23 -3.59 -3.20 -7.31
N VAL A 24 -3.37 -2.30 -6.35
CA VAL A 24 -4.45 -1.79 -5.48
C VAL A 24 -5.38 -0.86 -6.24
N VAL A 25 -4.85 -0.06 -7.17
CA VAL A 25 -5.65 0.75 -8.10
C VAL A 25 -6.51 -0.14 -8.99
N VAL A 26 -5.95 -1.23 -9.55
CA VAL A 26 -6.73 -2.19 -10.35
C VAL A 26 -7.87 -2.78 -9.55
N PHE A 27 -7.64 -3.17 -8.29
CA PHE A 27 -8.72 -3.61 -7.40
C PHE A 27 -9.79 -2.52 -7.22
N ALA A 28 -9.38 -1.29 -6.88
CA ALA A 28 -10.29 -0.18 -6.62
C ALA A 28 -11.11 0.28 -7.85
N CYS A 29 -10.60 0.04 -9.06
CA CYS A 29 -11.29 0.32 -10.32
C CYS A 29 -12.07 -0.88 -10.87
N SER A 30 -12.03 -2.03 -10.20
CA SER A 30 -12.74 -3.24 -10.64
C SER A 30 -14.11 -3.38 -9.99
N ASP A 31 -14.93 -4.27 -10.53
CA ASP A 31 -16.24 -4.62 -9.95
C ASP A 31 -16.13 -5.24 -8.54
N LEU A 32 -14.94 -5.71 -8.14
CA LEU A 32 -14.70 -6.27 -6.80
C LEU A 32 -14.90 -5.23 -5.69
N SER A 33 -14.79 -3.94 -6.00
CA SER A 33 -15.00 -2.83 -5.07
C SER A 33 -16.27 -2.03 -5.36
N ALA A 34 -17.25 -2.58 -6.09
CA ALA A 34 -18.43 -1.85 -6.58
C ALA A 34 -19.27 -1.15 -5.49
N TYR A 35 -19.20 -1.61 -4.23
CA TYR A 35 -19.92 -1.01 -3.11
C TYR A 35 -19.02 -0.22 -2.14
N MET A 36 -17.73 -0.11 -2.45
CA MET A 36 -16.77 0.64 -1.64
C MET A 36 -16.70 2.09 -2.11
N THR A 37 -16.98 3.02 -1.21
CA THR A 37 -16.84 4.47 -1.45
C THR A 37 -16.37 5.17 -0.18
N GLY A 38 -15.86 6.39 -0.31
CA GLY A 38 -15.39 7.22 0.83
C GLY A 38 -14.26 6.62 1.65
N SER A 39 -13.58 5.60 1.12
CA SER A 39 -12.58 4.81 1.84
C SER A 39 -11.17 5.14 1.35
N THR A 40 -10.20 5.11 2.26
CA THR A 40 -8.77 5.24 1.94
C THR A 40 -8.10 3.87 2.06
N LEU A 41 -7.41 3.43 1.01
CA LEU A 41 -6.65 2.19 1.00
C LEU A 41 -5.17 2.50 1.25
N ALA A 42 -4.64 2.10 2.41
CA ALA A 42 -3.23 2.24 2.73
C ALA A 42 -2.39 1.18 1.99
N VAL A 43 -1.34 1.62 1.30
CA VAL A 43 -0.37 0.75 0.62
C VAL A 43 1.03 1.13 1.07
N ASP A 44 1.38 0.69 2.27
CA ASP A 44 2.51 1.24 3.04
C ASP A 44 3.37 0.15 3.70
N ALA A 45 3.22 -1.09 3.25
CA ALA A 45 3.88 -2.26 3.85
C ALA A 45 3.58 -2.46 5.35
N GLY A 46 2.48 -1.92 5.87
CA GLY A 46 2.08 -2.02 7.28
C GLY A 46 2.66 -0.92 8.18
N SER A 47 3.22 0.14 7.60
CA SER A 47 3.84 1.23 8.36
C SER A 47 2.87 2.00 9.27
N LEU A 48 1.57 2.04 8.93
CA LEU A 48 0.52 2.68 9.73
C LEU A 48 -0.07 1.79 10.82
N ALA A 49 0.22 0.48 10.80
CA ALA A 49 -0.31 -0.48 11.77
C ALA A 49 0.55 -0.60 13.05
N GLY A 50 1.76 -0.02 13.04
CA GLY A 50 2.74 -0.06 14.14
C GLY A 50 2.90 1.25 14.88
#